data_AF-A0A9Q8Z516-F1
#
_entry.id   AF-A0A9Q8Z516-F1
#
_cell.length_a   1.000
_cell.length_b   1.000
_cell.length_c   1.000
_cell.angle_alpha   90.00
_cell.angle_beta   90.00
_cell.angle_gamma   90.00
#
_symmetry.space_group_name_H-M   'P 1'
#
loop_
_entity.id
_entity.type
_entity.pdbx_description
1 polymer ?
#
loop_
_entity_poly.entity_id
_entity_poly.type
_entity_poly.pdbx_seq_one_letter_code
_entity_poly.pdbx_strand_id
1 'polypeptide(L)'
;MEALVAIGLASNIVQFADCGIRWVSSAIELYKSGNGALQENGELQKVINSLRSVVLGLKTENRLQGDKTLDALVAACLPLADELTVILSKLKIDGQNRNRQEIIRKALQSLLKKEHIQDIERRLERIRDQICVHVNFLLVSQQFVLIPSLRELTDVQKCVAADTQADLSSIRSRLEDMSLKLQKISSWPQEFATEFPNLLQTFCEETRNFNKLRRILKSLYFEQLQMRQSQVKQAHKNTLEWIFTKNSNVNLCSWLRSGGEIYWISGKAGSGKSTLMKFLEEHESTHKLLKKWAGSQDIVIASHYFWSAGTPMQKSQGGLFRTLLSQILISCPEVAPLICGERWEDNSLDSLKDWTHKELCEAFQGLSSLQKLPIRFCFLIDGLDEYDGDHHELAELLVGISCSSNIKICASSRPWNDFIDAFGQSQWKLFIHELTKDDIRLYTEDNLEQNRRFLQLKGREPVAAESLIQKMSERSQGVFLWVYLVIRSLLRGLANRDEIRDLQRRLDELPSDLEEYFELMMSRIENVYRTRTARIFRTLIEAQGSLPLIALHFLEMEQDDPDYVIGKKIVPLSEDQLNEILEDKRWQLNAQCKDLLEVVQAPEEEPILGERFGFLHRTVIDF
;
A
#
# COMPACT_ATOMS: atom_id res chain seq x y z
N MET A 1 -2.75 -24.71 -0.97
CA MET A 1 -4.10 -24.83 -1.59
C MET A 1 -4.80 -26.13 -1.21
N GLU A 2 -4.07 -27.24 -1.10
CA GLU A 2 -4.61 -28.57 -0.72
C GLU A 2 -5.50 -28.55 0.52
N ALA A 3 -5.07 -27.92 1.62
CA ALA A 3 -5.89 -27.88 2.83
C ALA A 3 -7.17 -27.01 2.69
N LEU A 4 -7.22 -25.99 1.80
CA LEU A 4 -8.48 -25.26 1.53
C LEU A 4 -9.43 -26.08 0.65
N VAL A 5 -8.89 -26.86 -0.30
CA VAL A 5 -9.67 -27.80 -1.10
C VAL A 5 -10.24 -28.92 -0.22
N ALA A 6 -9.43 -29.42 0.72
CA ALA A 6 -9.82 -30.41 1.72
C ALA A 6 -10.96 -29.90 2.63
N ILE A 7 -10.86 -28.65 3.14
CA ILE A 7 -11.94 -28.04 3.94
C ILE A 7 -13.21 -27.81 3.10
N GLY A 8 -13.07 -27.37 1.85
CA GLY A 8 -14.22 -27.20 0.94
C GLY A 8 -14.96 -28.52 0.68
N LEU A 9 -14.23 -29.61 0.43
CA LEU A 9 -14.81 -30.94 0.31
C LEU A 9 -15.49 -31.37 1.63
N ALA A 10 -14.84 -31.13 2.75
CA ALA A 10 -15.38 -31.50 4.05
C ALA A 10 -16.68 -30.77 4.38
N SER A 11 -16.82 -29.50 3.97
CA SER A 11 -18.08 -28.75 4.08
C SER A 11 -19.23 -29.44 3.33
N ASN A 12 -18.96 -29.92 2.11
CA ASN A 12 -19.95 -30.70 1.34
C ASN A 12 -20.33 -32.00 2.06
N ILE A 13 -19.37 -32.72 2.64
CA ILE A 13 -19.64 -33.96 3.39
C ILE A 13 -20.50 -33.68 4.64
N VAL A 14 -20.25 -32.57 5.34
CA VAL A 14 -21.10 -32.17 6.48
C VAL A 14 -22.53 -31.86 6.02
N GLN A 15 -22.68 -31.10 4.93
CA GLN A 15 -23.99 -30.74 4.39
C GLN A 15 -24.79 -32.00 4.00
N PHE A 16 -24.13 -33.02 3.46
CA PHE A 16 -24.72 -34.32 3.18
C PHE A 16 -25.26 -35.00 4.44
N ALA A 17 -24.40 -35.16 5.44
CA ALA A 17 -24.72 -35.88 6.65
C ALA A 17 -25.89 -35.21 7.38
N ASP A 18 -25.87 -33.87 7.47
CA ASP A 18 -26.93 -33.10 8.11
C ASP A 18 -28.27 -33.18 7.36
N CYS A 19 -28.26 -33.01 6.04
CA CYS A 19 -29.49 -33.15 5.24
C CYS A 19 -30.05 -34.57 5.30
N GLY A 20 -29.17 -35.58 5.30
CA GLY A 20 -29.55 -36.98 5.47
C GLY A 20 -30.19 -37.26 6.83
N ILE A 21 -29.61 -36.74 7.92
CA ILE A 21 -30.14 -36.88 9.28
C ILE A 21 -31.51 -36.20 9.38
N ARG A 22 -31.64 -34.95 8.92
CA ARG A 22 -32.93 -34.23 8.90
C ARG A 22 -34.00 -35.00 8.16
N TRP A 23 -33.66 -35.56 7.00
CA TRP A 23 -34.59 -36.38 6.24
C TRP A 23 -35.00 -37.65 6.99
N VAL A 24 -34.04 -38.36 7.60
CA VAL A 24 -34.32 -39.56 8.40
C VAL A 24 -35.27 -39.20 9.56
N SER A 25 -35.02 -38.09 10.25
CA SER A 25 -35.91 -37.59 11.31
C SER A 25 -37.32 -37.29 10.79
N SER A 26 -37.45 -36.57 9.67
CA SER A 26 -38.76 -36.31 9.02
C SER A 26 -39.46 -37.59 8.58
N ALA A 27 -38.73 -38.59 8.08
CA ALA A 27 -39.27 -39.88 7.69
C ALA A 27 -39.79 -40.69 8.90
N ILE A 28 -39.10 -40.61 10.04
CA ILE A 28 -39.53 -41.21 11.31
C ILE A 28 -40.77 -40.49 11.86
N GLU A 29 -40.84 -39.17 11.75
CA GLU A 29 -42.01 -38.39 12.15
C GLU A 29 -43.23 -38.70 11.29
N LEU A 30 -43.07 -38.74 9.96
CA LEU A 30 -44.10 -39.17 9.01
C LEU A 30 -44.66 -40.57 9.35
N TYR A 31 -43.78 -41.49 9.75
CA TYR A 31 -44.16 -42.82 10.20
C TYR A 31 -45.01 -42.80 11.49
N LYS A 32 -44.76 -41.84 12.40
CA LYS A 32 -45.44 -41.71 13.70
C LYS A 32 -46.73 -40.89 13.65
N SER A 33 -46.77 -39.78 12.91
CA SER A 33 -47.84 -38.78 12.97
C SER A 33 -48.93 -38.96 11.90
N GLY A 34 -48.66 -39.70 10.82
CA GLY A 34 -49.63 -40.00 9.76
C GLY A 34 -50.11 -38.79 8.94
N ASN A 35 -49.59 -37.57 9.18
CA ASN A 35 -50.00 -36.35 8.50
C ASN A 35 -48.80 -35.40 8.31
N GLY A 36 -48.43 -35.14 7.04
CA GLY A 36 -47.76 -33.89 6.62
C GLY A 36 -46.34 -34.00 6.07
N ALA A 37 -46.08 -33.23 4.99
CA ALA A 37 -44.79 -32.89 4.35
C ALA A 37 -44.33 -33.71 3.12
N LEU A 38 -45.08 -33.62 2.01
CA LEU A 38 -44.63 -34.05 0.66
C LEU A 38 -43.69 -33.05 -0.03
N GLN A 39 -43.52 -31.83 0.51
CA GLN A 39 -42.84 -30.71 -0.17
C GLN A 39 -41.32 -30.69 0.10
N GLU A 40 -40.86 -31.10 1.29
CA GLU A 40 -39.42 -31.15 1.66
C GLU A 40 -38.61 -32.19 0.88
N ASN A 41 -39.26 -33.26 0.40
CA ASN A 41 -38.60 -34.34 -0.35
C ASN A 41 -37.99 -33.87 -1.69
N GLY A 42 -38.52 -32.79 -2.29
CA GLY A 42 -38.03 -32.25 -3.56
C GLY A 42 -36.69 -31.51 -3.42
N GLU A 43 -36.49 -30.78 -2.33
CA GLU A 43 -35.23 -30.07 -2.04
C GLU A 43 -34.14 -31.05 -1.60
N LEU A 44 -34.50 -32.03 -0.77
CA LEU A 44 -33.60 -33.10 -0.34
C LEU A 44 -33.04 -33.93 -1.51
N GLN A 45 -33.89 -34.25 -2.50
CA GLN A 45 -33.46 -34.96 -3.70
C GLN A 45 -32.50 -34.11 -4.56
N LYS A 46 -32.67 -32.77 -4.59
CA LYS A 46 -31.72 -31.87 -5.25
C LYS A 46 -30.38 -31.82 -4.52
N VAL A 47 -30.38 -31.76 -3.19
CA VAL A 47 -29.14 -31.75 -2.38
C VAL A 47 -28.37 -33.05 -2.56
N ILE A 48 -29.01 -34.22 -2.42
CA ILE A 48 -28.35 -35.53 -2.58
C ILE A 48 -27.76 -35.70 -3.98
N ASN A 49 -28.47 -35.28 -5.03
CA ASN A 49 -27.97 -35.34 -6.41
C ASN A 49 -26.83 -34.35 -6.67
N SER A 50 -26.91 -33.13 -6.13
CA SER A 50 -25.84 -32.14 -6.20
C SER A 50 -24.57 -32.68 -5.53
N LEU A 51 -24.71 -33.26 -4.35
CA LEU A 51 -23.60 -33.83 -3.59
C LEU A 51 -22.96 -35.03 -4.29
N ARG A 52 -23.78 -35.91 -4.86
CA ARG A 52 -23.32 -37.03 -5.70
C ARG A 52 -22.49 -36.52 -6.88
N SER A 53 -22.92 -35.43 -7.53
CA SER A 53 -22.17 -34.83 -8.64
C SER A 53 -20.83 -34.24 -8.19
N VAL A 54 -20.81 -33.54 -7.04
CA VAL A 54 -19.59 -32.95 -6.46
C VAL A 54 -18.61 -34.04 -6.03
N VAL A 55 -19.09 -35.10 -5.38
CA VAL A 55 -18.26 -36.22 -4.92
C VAL A 55 -17.69 -37.02 -6.10
N LEU A 56 -18.48 -37.27 -7.14
CA LEU A 56 -18.00 -37.95 -8.34
C LEU A 56 -16.97 -37.10 -9.09
N GLY A 57 -17.21 -35.79 -9.23
CA GLY A 57 -16.29 -34.85 -9.87
C GLY A 57 -14.92 -34.79 -9.20
N LEU A 58 -14.89 -34.74 -7.86
CA LEU A 58 -13.65 -34.67 -7.07
C LEU A 58 -12.83 -35.98 -7.13
N LYS A 59 -13.50 -37.12 -7.30
CA LYS A 59 -12.84 -38.43 -7.45
C LYS A 59 -12.17 -38.58 -8.84
N THR A 60 -12.75 -37.97 -9.87
CA THR A 60 -12.19 -37.98 -11.24
C THR A 60 -11.04 -37.00 -11.45
N GLU A 61 -10.97 -35.90 -10.70
CA GLU A 61 -9.93 -34.87 -10.89
C GLU A 61 -8.62 -35.15 -10.12
N ASN A 62 -8.48 -36.28 -9.41
CA ASN A 62 -7.30 -36.63 -8.61
C ASN A 62 -6.87 -35.57 -7.56
N ARG A 63 -7.75 -34.61 -7.23
CA ARG A 63 -7.49 -33.47 -6.33
C ARG A 63 -7.35 -33.84 -4.85
N LEU A 64 -7.55 -35.12 -4.50
CA LEU A 64 -7.52 -35.66 -3.15
C LEU A 64 -6.20 -36.35 -2.78
N GLN A 65 -5.19 -36.35 -3.66
CA GLN A 65 -3.88 -36.95 -3.40
C GLN A 65 -3.24 -36.35 -2.14
N GLY A 66 -3.47 -36.98 -0.98
CA GLY A 66 -2.87 -36.58 0.30
C GLY A 66 -3.69 -36.93 1.55
N ASP A 67 -5.03 -36.93 1.48
CA ASP A 67 -5.88 -37.03 2.68
C ASP A 67 -6.72 -38.31 2.73
N LYS A 68 -6.09 -39.37 3.26
CA LYS A 68 -6.69 -40.72 3.38
C LYS A 68 -7.98 -40.73 4.20
N THR A 69 -8.17 -39.80 5.12
CA THR A 69 -9.36 -39.72 5.98
C THR A 69 -10.54 -39.18 5.19
N LEU A 70 -10.34 -38.12 4.41
CA LEU A 70 -11.37 -37.58 3.51
C LEU A 70 -11.77 -38.59 2.43
N ASP A 71 -10.81 -39.31 1.85
CA ASP A 71 -11.10 -40.37 0.86
C ASP A 71 -12.00 -41.47 1.44
N ALA A 72 -11.73 -41.90 2.68
CA ALA A 72 -12.54 -42.89 3.38
C ALA A 72 -13.96 -42.38 3.67
N LEU A 73 -14.10 -41.11 4.08
CA LEU A 73 -15.40 -40.49 4.36
C LEU A 73 -16.23 -40.30 3.09
N VAL A 74 -15.59 -39.86 2.00
CA VAL A 74 -16.21 -39.78 0.67
C VAL A 74 -16.69 -41.15 0.20
N ALA A 75 -15.87 -42.19 0.34
CA ALA A 75 -16.24 -43.56 -0.03
C ALA A 75 -17.41 -44.10 0.81
N ALA A 76 -17.54 -43.67 2.07
CA ALA A 76 -18.66 -44.03 2.93
C ALA A 76 -19.97 -43.28 2.58
N CYS A 77 -19.89 -42.05 2.06
CA CYS A 77 -21.04 -41.24 1.68
C CYS A 77 -21.76 -41.77 0.42
N LEU A 78 -21.01 -42.30 -0.56
CA LEU A 78 -21.57 -42.74 -1.85
C LEU A 78 -22.66 -43.84 -1.71
N PRO A 79 -22.42 -44.95 -1.00
CA PRO A 79 -23.46 -45.96 -0.78
C PRO A 79 -24.68 -45.43 -0.02
N LEU A 80 -24.47 -44.55 0.96
CA LEU A 80 -25.55 -43.93 1.72
C LEU A 80 -26.40 -43.00 0.83
N ALA A 81 -25.76 -42.24 -0.07
CA ALA A 81 -26.47 -41.38 -1.01
C ALA A 81 -27.32 -42.21 -1.99
N ASP A 82 -26.81 -43.34 -2.48
CA ASP A 82 -27.56 -44.28 -3.32
C ASP A 82 -28.76 -44.87 -2.56
N GLU A 83 -28.54 -45.33 -1.32
CA GLU A 83 -29.56 -45.89 -0.45
C GLU A 83 -30.68 -44.87 -0.15
N LEU A 84 -30.33 -43.63 0.22
CA LEU A 84 -31.27 -42.53 0.43
C LEU A 84 -32.03 -42.15 -0.86
N THR A 85 -31.36 -42.14 -2.01
CA THR A 85 -31.99 -41.83 -3.31
C THR A 85 -33.02 -42.89 -3.69
N VAL A 86 -32.71 -44.17 -3.49
CA VAL A 86 -33.63 -45.28 -3.73
C VAL A 86 -34.85 -45.15 -2.82
N ILE A 87 -34.67 -44.83 -1.54
CA ILE A 87 -35.80 -44.67 -0.61
C ILE A 87 -36.65 -43.45 -1.00
N LEU A 88 -36.03 -42.30 -1.32
CA LEU A 88 -36.72 -41.08 -1.77
C LEU A 88 -37.51 -41.29 -3.06
N SER A 89 -36.95 -42.01 -4.04
CA SER A 89 -37.62 -42.29 -5.32
C SER A 89 -38.89 -43.13 -5.16
N LYS A 90 -38.90 -44.07 -4.19
CA LYS A 90 -40.06 -44.91 -3.87
C LYS A 90 -41.17 -44.16 -3.13
N LEU A 91 -40.84 -42.99 -2.54
CA LEU A 91 -41.79 -42.12 -1.85
C LEU A 91 -42.36 -41.01 -2.75
N LYS A 92 -41.83 -40.86 -3.96
CA LYS A 92 -42.28 -39.86 -4.96
C LYS A 92 -43.46 -40.42 -5.75
N ILE A 93 -44.69 -40.00 -5.40
CA ILE A 93 -45.91 -40.40 -6.11
C ILE A 93 -46.43 -39.23 -6.95
N ASP A 94 -46.41 -39.38 -8.28
CA ASP A 94 -47.09 -38.48 -9.21
C ASP A 94 -48.61 -38.77 -9.27
N GLY A 95 -49.42 -37.71 -9.22
CA GLY A 95 -50.79 -37.68 -9.79
C GLY A 95 -51.94 -38.41 -9.08
N GLN A 96 -52.88 -37.61 -8.52
CA GLN A 96 -54.30 -37.89 -8.23
C GLN A 96 -54.76 -39.31 -7.85
N ASN A 97 -54.77 -39.65 -6.54
CA ASN A 97 -55.64 -40.74 -6.05
C ASN A 97 -55.99 -40.59 -4.54
N ARG A 98 -57.24 -40.92 -4.16
CA ARG A 98 -57.75 -40.78 -2.78
C ARG A 98 -57.12 -41.74 -1.75
N ASN A 99 -56.35 -42.75 -2.19
CA ASN A 99 -55.61 -43.71 -1.35
C ASN A 99 -54.16 -43.29 -1.01
N ARG A 100 -53.80 -42.01 -1.19
CA ARG A 100 -52.44 -41.47 -0.94
C ARG A 100 -51.85 -41.87 0.42
N GLN A 101 -52.61 -41.73 1.50
CA GLN A 101 -52.12 -42.01 2.85
C GLN A 101 -51.86 -43.50 3.08
N GLU A 102 -52.68 -44.38 2.52
CA GLU A 102 -52.56 -45.83 2.71
C GLU A 102 -51.40 -46.42 1.87
N ILE A 103 -51.17 -45.88 0.67
CA ILE A 103 -50.05 -46.27 -0.20
C ILE A 103 -48.72 -45.77 0.36
N ILE A 104 -48.67 -44.52 0.83
CA ILE A 104 -47.49 -43.96 1.51
C ILE A 104 -47.23 -44.76 2.79
N ARG A 105 -48.26 -45.08 3.59
CA ARG A 105 -48.11 -45.86 4.82
C ARG A 105 -47.67 -47.31 4.55
N LYS A 106 -48.17 -47.96 3.50
CA LYS A 106 -47.73 -49.32 3.08
C LYS A 106 -46.32 -49.33 2.49
N ALA A 107 -45.97 -48.34 1.68
CA ALA A 107 -44.60 -48.16 1.16
C ALA A 107 -43.62 -47.89 2.30
N LEU A 108 -43.98 -46.99 3.22
CA LEU A 108 -43.26 -46.72 4.46
C LEU A 108 -43.14 -48.01 5.30
N GLN A 109 -44.21 -48.75 5.57
CA GLN A 109 -44.14 -50.01 6.34
C GLN A 109 -43.29 -51.11 5.69
N SER A 110 -43.24 -51.17 4.35
CA SER A 110 -42.42 -52.17 3.64
C SER A 110 -40.93 -51.83 3.59
N LEU A 111 -40.58 -50.54 3.68
CA LEU A 111 -39.21 -50.03 3.56
C LEU A 111 -38.62 -49.54 4.90
N LEU A 112 -39.46 -49.16 5.87
CA LEU A 112 -39.09 -48.74 7.22
C LEU A 112 -39.22 -49.89 8.21
N LYS A 113 -38.30 -50.86 8.11
CA LYS A 113 -37.94 -51.57 9.34
C LYS A 113 -37.24 -50.55 10.24
N LYS A 114 -37.79 -50.29 11.42
CA LYS A 114 -37.29 -49.29 12.37
C LYS A 114 -35.77 -49.40 12.59
N GLU A 115 -35.24 -50.62 12.61
CA GLU A 115 -33.81 -50.93 12.73
C GLU A 115 -32.97 -50.41 11.55
N HIS A 116 -33.48 -50.47 10.32
CA HIS A 116 -32.74 -50.09 9.12
C HIS A 116 -32.56 -48.57 9.02
N ILE A 117 -33.58 -47.79 9.40
CA ILE A 117 -33.45 -46.34 9.44
C ILE A 117 -32.60 -45.86 10.61
N GLN A 118 -32.71 -46.51 11.76
CA GLN A 118 -31.79 -46.27 12.87
C GLN A 118 -30.34 -46.64 12.53
N ASP A 119 -30.11 -47.56 11.58
CA ASP A 119 -28.78 -47.86 11.06
C ASP A 119 -28.27 -46.76 10.12
N ILE A 120 -29.10 -46.30 9.18
CA ILE A 120 -28.77 -45.16 8.30
C ILE A 120 -28.48 -43.89 9.12
N GLU A 121 -29.31 -43.59 10.12
CA GLU A 121 -29.13 -42.47 11.06
C GLU A 121 -27.76 -42.58 11.76
N ARG A 122 -27.48 -43.72 12.40
CA ARG A 122 -26.19 -43.95 13.09
C ARG A 122 -24.99 -43.85 12.16
N ARG A 123 -25.11 -44.32 10.91
CA ARG A 123 -24.03 -44.23 9.92
C ARG A 123 -23.79 -42.78 9.48
N LEU A 124 -24.85 -42.00 9.28
CA LEU A 124 -24.75 -40.56 8.96
C LEU A 124 -24.18 -39.76 10.15
N GLU A 125 -24.59 -40.06 11.37
CA GLU A 125 -24.03 -39.47 12.59
C GLU A 125 -22.54 -39.78 12.73
N ARG A 126 -22.13 -41.03 12.47
CA ARG A 126 -20.71 -41.43 12.53
C ARG A 126 -19.87 -40.71 11.47
N ILE A 127 -20.38 -40.57 10.25
CA ILE A 127 -19.71 -39.81 9.18
C ILE A 127 -19.58 -38.35 9.58
N ARG A 128 -20.66 -37.76 10.13
CA ARG A 128 -20.65 -36.41 10.68
C ARG A 128 -19.52 -36.29 11.71
N ASP A 129 -19.53 -37.06 12.78
CA ASP A 129 -18.55 -36.92 13.87
C ASP A 129 -17.09 -37.06 13.38
N GLN A 130 -16.83 -37.99 12.45
CA GLN A 130 -15.51 -38.16 11.86
C GLN A 130 -15.08 -36.98 10.98
N ILE A 131 -15.98 -36.43 10.15
CA ILE A 131 -15.66 -35.26 9.33
C ILE A 131 -15.44 -34.02 10.22
N CYS A 132 -16.16 -33.89 11.33
CA CYS A 132 -16.01 -32.78 12.26
C CYS A 132 -14.62 -32.71 12.87
N VAL A 133 -14.13 -33.84 13.39
CA VAL A 133 -12.79 -33.93 13.99
C VAL A 133 -11.73 -33.63 12.93
N HIS A 134 -11.91 -34.16 11.73
CA HIS A 134 -10.99 -33.95 10.62
C HIS A 134 -10.97 -32.49 10.14
N VAL A 135 -12.13 -31.86 9.99
CA VAL A 135 -12.25 -30.42 9.68
C VAL A 135 -11.59 -29.57 10.74
N ASN A 136 -11.79 -29.88 12.02
CA ASN A 136 -11.16 -29.15 13.10
C ASN A 136 -9.63 -29.24 13.02
N PHE A 137 -9.10 -30.43 12.75
CA PHE A 137 -7.66 -30.63 12.47
C PHE A 137 -7.18 -29.81 11.26
N LEU A 138 -7.91 -29.82 10.14
CA LEU A 138 -7.58 -29.04 8.95
C LEU A 138 -7.65 -27.52 9.19
N LEU A 139 -8.60 -27.05 10.00
CA LEU A 139 -8.71 -25.64 10.38
C LEU A 139 -7.57 -25.20 11.30
N VAL A 140 -7.23 -26.00 12.30
CA VAL A 140 -6.10 -25.72 13.21
C VAL A 140 -4.79 -25.71 12.42
N SER A 141 -4.57 -26.67 11.52
CA SER A 141 -3.37 -26.67 10.66
C SER A 141 -3.34 -25.47 9.70
N GLN A 142 -4.47 -25.02 9.16
CA GLN A 142 -4.54 -23.79 8.37
C GLN A 142 -4.17 -22.54 9.16
N GLN A 143 -4.52 -22.46 10.45
CA GLN A 143 -4.15 -21.32 11.29
C GLN A 143 -2.63 -21.12 11.39
N PHE A 144 -1.86 -22.21 11.41
CA PHE A 144 -0.39 -22.13 11.39
C PHE A 144 0.17 -21.48 10.11
N VAL A 145 -0.59 -21.48 9.01
CA VAL A 145 -0.20 -20.82 7.74
C VAL A 145 -0.79 -19.41 7.65
N LEU A 146 -2.04 -19.23 8.09
CA LEU A 146 -2.76 -17.96 8.04
C LEU A 146 -2.13 -16.89 8.95
N ILE A 147 -1.78 -17.23 10.19
CA ILE A 147 -1.25 -16.27 11.17
C ILE A 147 0.07 -15.63 10.68
N PRO A 148 1.08 -16.38 10.22
CA PRO A 148 2.28 -15.77 9.63
C PRO A 148 1.96 -14.92 8.40
N SER A 149 1.03 -15.36 7.56
CA SER A 149 0.62 -14.64 6.35
C SER A 149 -0.05 -13.30 6.66
N LEU A 150 -0.83 -13.23 7.74
CA LEU A 150 -1.45 -12.01 8.25
C LEU A 150 -0.41 -11.03 8.82
N ARG A 151 0.60 -11.55 9.53
CA ARG A 151 1.72 -10.72 10.04
C ARG A 151 2.49 -10.09 8.90
N GLU A 152 2.87 -10.88 7.92
CA GLU A 152 3.62 -10.41 6.76
C GLU A 152 2.89 -9.32 5.97
N LEU A 153 1.56 -9.43 5.79
CA LEU A 153 0.79 -8.35 5.18
C LEU A 153 0.67 -7.11 6.06
N THR A 154 0.63 -7.29 7.38
CA THR A 154 0.71 -6.16 8.31
C THR A 154 2.06 -5.44 8.14
N ASP A 155 3.13 -6.18 7.86
CA ASP A 155 4.44 -5.60 7.60
C ASP A 155 4.48 -4.89 6.25
N VAL A 156 3.93 -5.48 5.17
CA VAL A 156 3.76 -4.78 3.87
C VAL A 156 2.91 -3.53 4.01
N GLN A 157 1.82 -3.58 4.80
CA GLN A 157 0.99 -2.42 5.09
C GLN A 157 1.81 -1.32 5.78
N LYS A 158 2.61 -1.64 6.79
CA LYS A 158 3.50 -0.66 7.44
C LYS A 158 4.50 -0.06 6.45
N CYS A 159 5.07 -0.87 5.56
CA CYS A 159 6.03 -0.40 4.57
C CYS A 159 5.41 0.53 3.51
N VAL A 160 4.11 0.36 3.19
CA VAL A 160 3.43 1.13 2.14
C VAL A 160 2.61 2.30 2.71
N ALA A 161 2.19 2.23 3.97
CA ALA A 161 1.15 3.07 4.56
C ALA A 161 1.44 3.36 6.05
N ALA A 162 2.60 3.95 6.36
CA ALA A 162 3.01 4.25 7.74
C ALA A 162 2.05 5.21 8.49
N ASP A 163 1.37 6.11 7.77
CA ASP A 163 0.51 7.16 8.33
C ASP A 163 -0.97 7.09 7.86
N THR A 164 -1.34 6.15 6.99
CA THR A 164 -2.72 6.01 6.50
C THR A 164 -3.54 5.06 7.36
N GLN A 165 -4.81 5.40 7.54
CA GLN A 165 -5.84 4.63 8.24
C GLN A 165 -6.23 3.39 7.40
N ALA A 166 -5.27 2.50 7.18
CA ALA A 166 -5.36 1.39 6.23
C ALA A 166 -6.22 0.23 6.77
N ASP A 167 -7.06 -0.33 5.89
CA ASP A 167 -8.23 -1.15 6.28
C ASP A 167 -8.06 -2.66 6.02
N LEU A 168 -6.83 -3.17 5.88
CA LEU A 168 -6.58 -4.62 5.93
C LEU A 168 -6.92 -5.22 7.30
N SER A 169 -7.03 -4.38 8.33
CA SER A 169 -7.44 -4.78 9.69
C SER A 169 -8.84 -5.39 9.73
N SER A 170 -9.76 -4.93 8.87
CA SER A 170 -11.12 -5.45 8.77
C SER A 170 -11.14 -6.90 8.24
N ILE A 171 -10.44 -7.17 7.14
CA ILE A 171 -10.31 -8.54 6.58
C ILE A 171 -9.65 -9.46 7.61
N ARG A 172 -8.59 -8.99 8.26
CA ARG A 172 -7.91 -9.73 9.31
C ARG A 172 -8.84 -10.05 10.48
N SER A 173 -9.56 -9.06 11.00
CA SER A 173 -10.48 -9.24 12.12
C SER A 173 -11.61 -10.20 11.77
N ARG A 174 -12.15 -10.12 10.55
CA ARG A 174 -13.16 -11.08 10.05
C ARG A 174 -12.61 -12.50 10.00
N LEU A 175 -11.41 -12.70 9.46
CA LEU A 175 -10.76 -14.02 9.41
C LEU A 175 -10.47 -14.56 10.82
N GLU A 176 -10.00 -13.71 11.74
CA GLU A 176 -9.76 -14.07 13.15
C GLU A 176 -11.06 -14.43 13.88
N ASP A 177 -12.14 -13.66 13.69
CA ASP A 177 -13.46 -13.93 14.28
C ASP A 177 -14.08 -15.23 13.74
N MET A 178 -14.05 -15.44 12.43
CA MET A 178 -14.53 -16.69 11.80
C MET A 178 -13.72 -17.89 12.30
N SER A 179 -12.41 -17.72 12.41
CA SER A 179 -11.48 -18.71 12.96
C SER A 179 -11.82 -19.06 14.42
N LEU A 180 -12.08 -18.05 15.26
CA LEU A 180 -12.49 -18.24 16.66
C LEU A 180 -13.86 -18.92 16.79
N LYS A 181 -14.83 -18.55 15.93
CA LYS A 181 -16.15 -19.19 15.86
C LYS A 181 -15.99 -20.67 15.51
N LEU A 182 -15.18 -20.99 14.51
CA LEU A 182 -14.93 -22.36 14.08
C LEU A 182 -14.23 -23.21 15.16
N GLN A 183 -13.37 -22.62 16.00
CA GLN A 183 -12.74 -23.32 17.13
C GLN A 183 -13.72 -23.68 18.26
N LYS A 184 -14.73 -22.82 18.51
CA LYS A 184 -15.73 -23.03 19.58
C LYS A 184 -16.76 -24.12 19.25
N ILE A 185 -16.80 -24.59 18.01
CA ILE A 185 -17.72 -25.65 17.52
C ILE A 185 -17.22 -27.07 17.90
N SER A 186 -16.32 -27.17 18.89
CA SER A 186 -15.76 -28.45 19.36
C SER A 186 -16.76 -29.38 20.03
N SER A 187 -17.93 -28.87 20.43
CA SER A 187 -19.10 -29.66 20.81
C SER A 187 -20.24 -29.31 19.87
N TRP A 188 -20.84 -30.28 19.18
CA TRP A 188 -21.89 -30.09 18.19
C TRP A 188 -23.30 -30.21 18.82
N PRO A 189 -24.04 -29.12 19.12
CA PRO A 189 -25.48 -29.20 19.27
C PRO A 189 -26.16 -29.41 17.91
N GLN A 190 -27.26 -30.16 17.88
CA GLN A 190 -28.10 -30.36 16.68
C GLN A 190 -28.55 -29.04 16.03
N GLU A 191 -28.56 -27.93 16.78
CA GLU A 191 -28.96 -26.59 16.32
C GLU A 191 -27.95 -25.92 15.37
N PHE A 192 -26.67 -26.31 15.38
CA PHE A 192 -25.60 -25.64 14.59
C PHE A 192 -25.33 -26.27 13.21
N ALA A 193 -26.01 -27.37 12.87
CA ALA A 193 -25.69 -28.16 11.67
C ALA A 193 -26.00 -27.44 10.35
N THR A 194 -26.87 -26.43 10.37
CA THR A 194 -27.26 -25.63 9.18
C THR A 194 -26.36 -24.42 8.91
N GLU A 195 -25.77 -23.80 9.95
CA GLU A 195 -24.94 -22.59 9.80
C GLU A 195 -23.48 -22.93 9.46
N PHE A 196 -22.99 -24.09 9.90
CA PHE A 196 -21.58 -24.46 9.79
C PHE A 196 -21.06 -24.63 8.36
N PRO A 197 -21.76 -25.30 7.42
CA PRO A 197 -21.29 -25.42 6.04
C PRO A 197 -21.11 -24.05 5.36
N ASN A 198 -22.03 -23.12 5.64
CA ASN A 198 -21.98 -21.75 5.13
C ASN A 198 -20.79 -20.97 5.72
N LEU A 199 -20.55 -21.11 7.03
CA LEU A 199 -19.42 -20.48 7.70
C LEU A 199 -18.07 -21.00 7.17
N LEU A 200 -17.95 -22.32 6.96
CA LEU A 200 -16.76 -22.95 6.37
C LEU A 200 -16.52 -22.51 4.93
N GLN A 201 -17.58 -22.45 4.12
CA GLN A 201 -17.48 -22.01 2.74
C GLN A 201 -17.01 -20.55 2.67
N THR A 202 -17.65 -19.68 3.45
CA THR A 202 -17.26 -18.27 3.56
C THR A 202 -15.80 -18.15 4.03
N PHE A 203 -15.38 -18.95 5.01
CA PHE A 203 -14.00 -18.93 5.51
C PHE A 203 -12.99 -19.32 4.42
N CYS A 204 -13.31 -20.33 3.62
CA CYS A 204 -12.45 -20.78 2.52
C CYS A 204 -12.34 -19.72 1.42
N GLU A 205 -13.46 -19.08 1.07
CA GLU A 205 -13.52 -18.03 0.05
C GLU A 205 -12.72 -16.80 0.51
N GLU A 206 -12.95 -16.32 1.73
CA GLU A 206 -12.21 -15.21 2.33
C GLU A 206 -10.71 -15.49 2.42
N THR A 207 -10.33 -16.69 2.88
CA THR A 207 -8.91 -17.09 2.97
C THR A 207 -8.27 -17.17 1.58
N ARG A 208 -9.00 -17.64 0.56
CA ARG A 208 -8.51 -17.69 -0.81
C ARG A 208 -8.30 -16.28 -1.39
N ASN A 209 -9.29 -15.41 -1.24
CA ASN A 209 -9.23 -14.02 -1.71
C ASN A 209 -8.10 -13.26 -1.00
N PHE A 210 -7.97 -13.45 0.31
CA PHE A 210 -6.87 -12.90 1.11
C PHE A 210 -5.50 -13.33 0.58
N ASN A 211 -5.31 -14.62 0.29
CA ASN A 211 -4.03 -15.10 -0.26
C ASN A 211 -3.72 -14.55 -1.66
N LYS A 212 -4.75 -14.38 -2.51
CA LYS A 212 -4.61 -13.75 -3.83
C LYS A 212 -4.19 -12.28 -3.71
N LEU A 213 -4.89 -11.52 -2.87
CA LEU A 213 -4.56 -10.14 -2.56
C LEU A 213 -3.12 -10.02 -2.04
N ARG A 214 -2.72 -10.90 -1.11
CA ARG A 214 -1.34 -10.92 -0.59
C ARG A 214 -0.32 -11.08 -1.70
N ARG A 215 -0.51 -12.06 -2.59
CA ARG A 215 0.42 -12.32 -3.70
C ARG A 215 0.53 -11.11 -4.63
N ILE A 216 -0.60 -10.49 -4.94
CA ILE A 216 -0.67 -9.28 -5.77
C ILE A 216 0.09 -8.14 -5.11
N LEU A 217 -0.20 -7.83 -3.84
CA LEU A 217 0.49 -6.76 -3.09
C LEU A 217 2.00 -6.99 -3.03
N LYS A 218 2.45 -8.24 -2.78
CA LYS A 218 3.87 -8.58 -2.82
C LYS A 218 4.51 -8.36 -4.19
N SER A 219 3.80 -8.68 -5.27
CA SER A 219 4.32 -8.50 -6.63
C SER A 219 4.35 -7.03 -7.09
N LEU A 220 3.58 -6.16 -6.45
CA LEU A 220 3.62 -4.71 -6.67
C LEU A 220 4.71 -4.05 -5.82
N TYR A 221 5.04 -4.62 -4.66
CA TYR A 221 6.03 -4.08 -3.73
C TYR A 221 7.43 -3.98 -4.35
N PHE A 222 8.12 -2.89 -4.02
CA PHE A 222 9.55 -2.70 -4.20
C PHE A 222 10.09 -1.89 -3.01
N GLU A 223 11.35 -2.09 -2.64
CA GLU A 223 11.93 -1.59 -1.40
C GLU A 223 11.86 -0.05 -1.26
N GLN A 224 12.04 0.68 -2.36
CA GLN A 224 12.11 2.15 -2.35
C GLN A 224 10.74 2.85 -2.50
N LEU A 225 9.63 2.13 -2.34
CA LEU A 225 8.27 2.60 -2.61
C LEU A 225 7.89 3.86 -1.81
N GLN A 226 8.36 3.96 -0.56
CA GLN A 226 8.11 5.10 0.34
C GLN A 226 9.34 5.98 0.62
N MET A 227 10.51 5.59 0.09
CA MET A 227 11.78 6.24 0.44
C MET A 227 11.81 7.73 0.06
N ARG A 228 11.26 8.09 -1.10
CA ARG A 228 11.27 9.51 -1.51
C ARG A 228 10.35 10.35 -0.63
N GLN A 229 9.15 9.85 -0.32
CA GLN A 229 8.17 10.53 0.52
C GLN A 229 8.69 10.76 1.95
N SER A 230 9.37 9.75 2.53
CA SER A 230 9.95 9.88 3.87
C SER A 230 11.08 10.92 3.93
N GLN A 231 11.85 11.08 2.86
CA GLN A 231 12.89 12.10 2.73
C GLN A 231 12.36 13.52 2.52
N VAL A 232 11.11 13.70 2.06
CA VAL A 232 10.50 15.04 1.98
C VAL A 232 10.34 15.61 3.39
N LYS A 233 11.04 16.71 3.66
CA LYS A 233 10.96 17.44 4.93
C LYS A 233 9.54 17.98 5.13
N GLN A 234 9.07 17.89 6.37
CA GLN A 234 7.79 18.46 6.78
C GLN A 234 7.76 19.98 6.54
N ALA A 235 6.56 20.50 6.27
CA ALA A 235 6.37 21.94 6.14
C ALA A 235 6.81 22.65 7.43
N HIS A 236 7.45 23.82 7.29
CA HIS A 236 7.78 24.62 8.45
C HIS A 236 6.51 25.02 9.18
N LYS A 237 6.56 25.11 10.51
CA LYS A 237 5.40 25.49 11.32
C LYS A 237 4.77 26.78 10.80
N ASN A 238 3.44 26.78 10.69
CA ASN A 238 2.61 27.90 10.21
C ASN A 238 2.87 28.35 8.76
N THR A 239 3.56 27.56 7.94
CA THR A 239 3.70 27.82 6.48
C THR A 239 2.67 27.02 5.69
N LEU A 240 2.42 27.40 4.42
CA LEU A 240 1.48 26.75 3.49
C LEU A 240 -0.01 26.79 3.89
N GLU A 241 -0.35 27.18 5.12
CA GLU A 241 -1.72 27.32 5.63
C GLU A 241 -2.59 28.25 4.79
N TRP A 242 -1.97 29.22 4.12
CA TRP A 242 -2.63 30.15 3.20
C TRP A 242 -3.45 29.43 2.11
N ILE A 243 -3.10 28.19 1.74
CA ILE A 243 -3.78 27.45 0.68
C ILE A 243 -5.23 27.06 1.03
N PHE A 244 -5.55 27.00 2.32
CA PHE A 244 -6.89 26.69 2.83
C PHE A 244 -7.68 27.91 3.31
N THR A 245 -7.07 29.11 3.29
CA THR A 245 -7.73 30.32 3.79
C THR A 245 -8.81 30.81 2.84
N LYS A 246 -9.89 31.40 3.38
CA LYS A 246 -11.02 31.91 2.59
C LYS A 246 -10.65 33.07 1.65
N ASN A 247 -9.60 33.80 1.99
CA ASN A 247 -9.11 34.94 1.21
C ASN A 247 -7.98 34.53 0.25
N SER A 248 -7.70 33.24 0.13
CA SER A 248 -6.67 32.76 -0.78
C SER A 248 -7.10 32.97 -2.21
N ASN A 249 -6.20 33.51 -3.04
CA ASN A 249 -6.42 33.64 -4.48
C ASN A 249 -6.25 32.30 -5.21
N VAL A 250 -5.94 31.22 -4.49
CA VAL A 250 -5.85 29.87 -5.07
C VAL A 250 -7.19 29.15 -5.03
N ASN A 251 -7.47 28.40 -6.08
CA ASN A 251 -8.74 27.70 -6.24
C ASN A 251 -8.68 26.22 -5.80
N LEU A 252 -7.65 25.81 -5.05
CA LEU A 252 -7.52 24.44 -4.54
C LEU A 252 -8.74 24.01 -3.73
N CYS A 253 -9.23 24.84 -2.82
CA CYS A 253 -10.40 24.51 -2.01
C CYS A 253 -11.66 24.24 -2.85
N SER A 254 -11.84 25.01 -3.92
CA SER A 254 -12.94 24.84 -4.87
C SER A 254 -12.74 23.56 -5.71
N TRP A 255 -11.50 23.30 -6.12
CA TRP A 255 -11.15 22.08 -6.84
C TRP A 255 -11.40 20.82 -5.99
N LEU A 256 -10.95 20.80 -4.73
CA LEU A 256 -11.13 19.65 -3.83
C LEU A 256 -12.61 19.32 -3.61
N ARG A 257 -13.50 20.31 -3.62
CA ARG A 257 -14.96 20.12 -3.45
C ARG A 257 -15.68 19.66 -4.71
N SER A 258 -15.30 20.19 -5.88
CA SER A 258 -16.13 20.05 -7.09
C SER A 258 -15.38 20.09 -8.43
N GLY A 259 -14.05 20.23 -8.45
CA GLY A 259 -13.27 20.22 -9.69
C GLY A 259 -13.33 18.86 -10.41
N GLY A 260 -13.17 18.84 -11.73
CA GLY A 260 -13.15 17.61 -12.52
C GLY A 260 -11.82 17.30 -13.20
N GLU A 261 -11.02 18.33 -13.50
CA GLU A 261 -9.73 18.18 -14.20
C GLU A 261 -8.57 18.00 -13.22
N ILE A 262 -7.36 17.82 -13.77
CA ILE A 262 -6.11 17.82 -13.01
C ILE A 262 -5.90 19.19 -12.34
N TYR A 263 -5.51 19.18 -11.07
CA TYR A 263 -4.98 20.36 -10.41
C TYR A 263 -3.46 20.40 -10.55
N TRP A 264 -2.93 21.46 -11.17
CA TRP A 264 -1.50 21.55 -11.47
C TRP A 264 -0.77 22.51 -10.52
N ILE A 265 0.16 21.97 -9.73
CA ILE A 265 1.06 22.74 -8.88
C ILE A 265 2.39 22.93 -9.63
N SER A 266 2.59 24.13 -10.16
CA SER A 266 3.80 24.46 -10.91
C SER A 266 4.74 25.35 -10.09
N GLY A 267 6.04 25.26 -10.36
CA GLY A 267 6.99 26.19 -9.79
C GLY A 267 8.45 25.87 -10.04
N LYS A 268 9.30 26.85 -9.72
CA LYS A 268 10.77 26.75 -9.84
C LYS A 268 11.33 25.57 -9.03
N ALA A 269 12.53 25.13 -9.39
CA ALA A 269 13.24 24.13 -8.60
C ALA A 269 13.50 24.66 -7.18
N GLY A 270 13.36 23.81 -6.16
CA GLY A 270 13.58 24.23 -4.76
C GLY A 270 12.53 25.18 -4.18
N SER A 271 11.39 25.41 -4.84
CA SER A 271 10.31 26.30 -4.35
C SER A 271 9.36 25.65 -3.33
N GLY A 272 9.58 24.39 -2.93
CA GLY A 272 8.76 23.68 -1.94
C GLY A 272 7.57 22.89 -2.50
N LYS A 273 7.55 22.52 -3.78
CA LYS A 273 6.48 21.70 -4.40
C LYS A 273 6.24 20.37 -3.66
N SER A 274 7.28 19.55 -3.48
CA SER A 274 7.17 18.28 -2.78
C SER A 274 6.70 18.44 -1.33
N THR A 275 7.19 19.49 -0.65
CA THR A 275 6.74 19.84 0.70
C THR A 275 5.25 20.21 0.72
N LEU A 276 4.76 20.94 -0.28
CA LEU A 276 3.33 21.22 -0.42
C LEU A 276 2.52 19.95 -0.72
N MET A 277 3.01 19.06 -1.59
CA MET A 277 2.33 17.78 -1.87
C MET A 277 2.16 16.93 -0.60
N LYS A 278 3.22 16.80 0.19
CA LYS A 278 3.20 16.11 1.48
C LYS A 278 2.28 16.79 2.50
N PHE A 279 2.32 18.13 2.56
CA PHE A 279 1.39 18.90 3.38
C PHE A 279 -0.07 18.61 2.98
N LEU A 280 -0.39 18.61 1.69
CA LEU A 280 -1.75 18.33 1.22
C LEU A 280 -2.22 16.91 1.54
N GLU A 281 -1.35 15.93 1.43
CA GLU A 281 -1.61 14.52 1.74
C GLU A 281 -2.02 14.31 3.20
N GLU A 282 -1.29 14.94 4.13
CA GLU A 282 -1.46 14.75 5.58
C GLU A 282 -2.51 15.69 6.19
N HIS A 283 -2.82 16.82 5.53
CA HIS A 283 -3.59 17.89 6.15
C HIS A 283 -5.10 17.63 6.25
N GLU A 284 -5.67 17.77 7.45
CA GLU A 284 -7.07 17.48 7.77
C GLU A 284 -8.08 18.22 6.88
N SER A 285 -7.75 19.45 6.45
CA SER A 285 -8.64 20.20 5.57
C SER A 285 -8.76 19.57 4.18
N THR A 286 -7.70 18.96 3.65
CA THR A 286 -7.76 18.20 2.40
C THR A 286 -8.76 17.06 2.53
N HIS A 287 -8.61 16.23 3.57
CA HIS A 287 -9.50 15.11 3.87
C HIS A 287 -10.96 15.55 4.03
N LYS A 288 -11.21 16.63 4.79
CA LYS A 288 -12.56 17.20 4.98
C LYS A 288 -13.19 17.67 3.67
N LEU A 289 -12.43 18.32 2.80
CA LEU A 289 -12.92 18.85 1.52
C LEU A 289 -13.17 17.74 0.51
N LEU A 290 -12.28 16.76 0.43
CA LEU A 290 -12.43 15.58 -0.40
C LEU A 290 -13.60 14.70 0.05
N LYS A 291 -13.85 14.58 1.36
CA LYS A 291 -15.04 13.91 1.89
C LYS A 291 -16.34 14.59 1.48
N LYS A 292 -16.35 15.93 1.38
CA LYS A 292 -17.51 16.67 0.83
C LYS A 292 -17.73 16.37 -0.64
N TRP A 293 -16.67 16.23 -1.42
CA TRP A 293 -16.76 15.79 -2.81
C TRP A 293 -17.34 14.37 -2.88
N ALA A 294 -16.76 13.41 -2.16
CA ALA A 294 -17.20 12.01 -2.14
C ALA A 294 -18.66 11.82 -1.68
N GLY A 295 -19.15 12.68 -0.77
CA GLY A 295 -20.53 12.62 -0.30
C GLY A 295 -20.76 11.38 0.57
N SER A 296 -21.59 10.45 0.09
CA SER A 296 -21.83 9.15 0.75
C SER A 296 -20.88 8.04 0.30
N GLN A 297 -20.00 8.33 -0.66
CA GLN A 297 -19.02 7.37 -1.18
C GLN A 297 -17.76 7.37 -0.32
N ASP A 298 -17.08 6.22 -0.29
CA ASP A 298 -15.77 6.10 0.34
C ASP A 298 -14.71 6.82 -0.49
N ILE A 299 -13.61 7.21 0.16
CA ILE A 299 -12.52 7.92 -0.49
C ILE A 299 -11.17 7.30 -0.18
N VAL A 300 -10.41 7.07 -1.25
CA VAL A 300 -9.03 6.59 -1.19
C VAL A 300 -8.12 7.69 -1.71
N ILE A 301 -7.17 8.11 -0.87
CA ILE A 301 -6.11 9.03 -1.26
C ILE A 301 -4.83 8.20 -1.43
N ALA A 302 -4.19 8.33 -2.58
CA ALA A 302 -2.92 7.68 -2.85
C ALA A 302 -1.92 8.69 -3.43
N SER A 303 -0.66 8.54 -3.08
CA SER A 303 0.40 9.47 -3.44
C SER A 303 1.57 8.76 -4.10
N HIS A 304 2.25 9.46 -5.00
CA HIS A 304 3.51 9.03 -5.58
C HIS A 304 4.44 10.22 -5.73
N TYR A 305 5.71 10.02 -5.38
CA TYR A 305 6.75 11.03 -5.48
C TYR A 305 7.82 10.49 -6.41
N PHE A 306 7.88 11.04 -7.62
CA PHE A 306 8.98 10.72 -8.51
C PHE A 306 10.30 11.23 -7.93
N TRP A 307 11.37 10.52 -8.24
CA TRP A 307 12.71 10.92 -7.84
C TRP A 307 13.73 10.60 -8.91
N SER A 308 14.20 11.61 -9.64
CA SER A 308 15.14 11.40 -10.76
C SER A 308 16.50 10.86 -10.31
N ALA A 309 16.91 11.19 -9.08
CA ALA A 309 18.14 10.72 -8.44
C ALA A 309 17.94 9.43 -7.65
N GLY A 310 16.75 8.84 -7.73
CA GLY A 310 16.43 7.55 -7.15
C GLY A 310 16.66 6.39 -8.10
N THR A 311 16.14 5.23 -7.73
CA THR A 311 16.24 4.02 -8.55
C THR A 311 15.43 4.13 -9.84
N PRO A 312 15.71 3.29 -10.87
CA PRO A 312 14.89 3.25 -12.08
C PRO A 312 13.39 3.08 -11.80
N MET A 313 13.02 2.37 -10.74
CA MET A 313 11.62 2.22 -10.35
C MET A 313 11.00 3.56 -9.94
N GLN A 314 11.71 4.37 -9.14
CA GLN A 314 11.22 5.65 -8.59
C GLN A 314 11.06 6.77 -9.64
N LYS A 315 11.62 6.59 -10.84
CA LYS A 315 11.50 7.52 -11.97
C LYS A 315 10.74 6.92 -13.16
N SER A 316 10.07 5.79 -12.98
CA SER A 316 9.35 5.09 -14.05
C SER A 316 7.84 5.12 -13.86
N GLN A 317 7.10 4.98 -14.96
CA GLN A 317 5.65 4.82 -14.94
C GLN A 317 5.22 3.51 -14.25
N GLY A 318 6.07 2.47 -14.35
CA GLY A 318 5.88 1.23 -13.62
C GLY A 318 5.90 1.44 -12.10
N GLY A 319 6.84 2.27 -11.60
CA GLY A 319 6.88 2.66 -10.19
C GLY A 319 5.65 3.46 -9.77
N LEU A 320 5.23 4.45 -10.56
CA LEU A 320 4.00 5.21 -10.34
C LEU A 320 2.79 4.29 -10.13
N PHE A 321 2.54 3.39 -11.08
CA PHE A 321 1.40 2.47 -10.98
C PHE A 321 1.52 1.49 -9.83
N ARG A 322 2.70 0.90 -9.62
CA ARG A 322 2.92 -0.04 -8.52
C ARG A 322 2.70 0.61 -7.16
N THR A 323 3.19 1.84 -6.96
CA THR A 323 2.96 2.62 -5.73
C THR A 323 1.47 2.88 -5.53
N LEU A 324 0.80 3.49 -6.51
CA LEU A 324 -0.61 3.87 -6.38
C LEU A 324 -1.52 2.64 -6.22
N LEU A 325 -1.33 1.59 -7.02
CA LEU A 325 -2.09 0.35 -6.90
C LEU A 325 -1.87 -0.31 -5.54
N SER A 326 -0.64 -0.35 -5.02
CA SER A 326 -0.37 -0.92 -3.69
C SER A 326 -1.15 -0.19 -2.60
N GLN A 327 -1.11 1.15 -2.59
CA GLN A 327 -1.85 1.95 -1.63
C GLN A 327 -3.36 1.75 -1.76
N ILE A 328 -3.90 1.75 -2.99
CA ILE A 328 -5.32 1.52 -3.25
C ILE A 328 -5.77 0.15 -2.77
N LEU A 329 -5.03 -0.91 -3.10
CA LEU A 329 -5.41 -2.29 -2.74
C LEU A 329 -5.26 -2.58 -1.25
N ILE A 330 -4.43 -1.82 -0.53
CA ILE A 330 -4.34 -1.85 0.93
C ILE A 330 -5.53 -1.12 1.57
N SER A 331 -5.90 0.04 1.05
CA SER A 331 -7.03 0.82 1.57
C SER A 331 -8.40 0.23 1.20
N CYS A 332 -8.50 -0.39 0.04
CA CYS A 332 -9.76 -0.87 -0.53
C CYS A 332 -9.54 -2.21 -1.28
N PRO A 333 -9.39 -3.32 -0.53
CA PRO A 333 -9.09 -4.64 -1.08
C PRO A 333 -10.10 -5.19 -2.09
N GLU A 334 -11.37 -4.79 -1.96
CA GLU A 334 -12.48 -5.17 -2.83
C GLU A 334 -12.34 -4.71 -4.28
N VAL A 335 -11.38 -3.82 -4.55
CA VAL A 335 -11.03 -3.37 -5.90
C VAL A 335 -10.15 -4.40 -6.63
N ALA A 336 -9.34 -5.20 -5.92
CA ALA A 336 -8.40 -6.14 -6.52
C ALA A 336 -9.05 -7.14 -7.51
N PRO A 337 -10.20 -7.78 -7.20
CA PRO A 337 -10.88 -8.66 -8.15
C PRO A 337 -11.30 -8.01 -9.46
N LEU A 338 -11.49 -6.68 -9.45
CA LEU A 338 -12.06 -5.94 -10.59
C LEU A 338 -10.98 -5.42 -11.53
N ILE A 339 -9.80 -5.10 -11.02
CA ILE A 339 -8.74 -4.45 -11.80
C ILE A 339 -7.52 -5.34 -12.06
N CYS A 340 -7.31 -6.41 -11.29
CA CYS A 340 -6.12 -7.25 -11.44
C CYS A 340 -6.27 -8.38 -12.47
N GLY A 341 -7.40 -8.48 -13.17
CA GLY A 341 -7.62 -9.38 -14.32
C GLY A 341 -7.15 -10.81 -14.08
N GLU A 342 -6.35 -11.34 -15.02
CA GLU A 342 -5.79 -12.70 -14.96
C GLU A 342 -5.01 -12.98 -13.67
N ARG A 343 -4.35 -11.97 -13.08
CA ARG A 343 -3.59 -12.14 -11.83
C ARG A 343 -4.48 -12.41 -10.62
N TRP A 344 -5.74 -12.00 -10.67
CA TRP A 344 -6.73 -12.40 -9.66
C TRP A 344 -7.27 -13.80 -9.92
N GLU A 345 -7.46 -14.19 -11.18
CA GLU A 345 -8.01 -15.49 -11.55
C GLU A 345 -7.00 -16.64 -11.39
N ASP A 346 -5.71 -16.36 -11.59
CA ASP A 346 -4.64 -17.35 -11.52
C ASP A 346 -4.51 -17.98 -10.12
N ASN A 347 -4.87 -19.26 -10.03
CA ASN A 347 -4.78 -20.05 -8.81
C ASN A 347 -3.41 -20.75 -8.67
N SER A 348 -2.46 -20.58 -9.60
CA SER A 348 -1.14 -21.19 -9.50
C SER A 348 -0.31 -20.54 -8.37
N LEU A 349 0.38 -21.35 -7.57
CA LEU A 349 1.19 -20.86 -6.45
C LEU A 349 2.55 -20.28 -6.90
N ASP A 350 2.93 -20.49 -8.17
CA ASP A 350 4.34 -20.43 -8.60
C ASP A 350 4.72 -19.27 -9.52
N SER A 351 3.81 -18.37 -9.89
CA SER A 351 4.17 -17.29 -10.84
C SER A 351 4.11 -15.90 -10.18
N LEU A 352 5.15 -15.58 -9.41
CA LEU A 352 5.55 -14.18 -9.13
C LEU A 352 6.21 -13.59 -10.39
N LYS A 353 5.56 -13.71 -11.55
CA LYS A 353 6.04 -13.05 -12.77
C LYS A 353 5.95 -11.54 -12.54
N ASP A 354 6.99 -10.83 -12.97
CA ASP A 354 6.98 -9.37 -12.96
C ASP A 354 5.77 -8.82 -13.70
N TRP A 355 5.24 -7.70 -13.20
CA TRP A 355 4.21 -6.95 -13.90
C TRP A 355 4.78 -6.35 -15.17
N THR A 356 4.14 -6.66 -16.30
CA THR A 356 4.36 -5.94 -17.55
C THR A 356 3.75 -4.54 -17.46
N HIS A 357 4.28 -3.62 -18.26
CA HIS A 357 3.75 -2.27 -18.36
C HIS A 357 2.26 -2.26 -18.75
N LYS A 358 1.89 -3.12 -19.71
CA LYS A 358 0.51 -3.27 -20.18
C LYS A 358 -0.44 -3.67 -19.04
N GLU A 359 -0.08 -4.68 -18.24
CA GLU A 359 -0.91 -5.12 -17.10
C GLU A 359 -1.11 -4.01 -16.06
N LEU A 360 -0.06 -3.24 -15.74
CA LEU A 360 -0.16 -2.12 -14.79
C LEU A 360 -1.05 -1.01 -15.33
N CYS A 361 -0.90 -0.68 -16.62
CA CYS A 361 -1.71 0.33 -17.29
C CYS A 361 -3.18 -0.09 -17.31
N GLU A 362 -3.48 -1.33 -17.70
CA GLU A 362 -4.85 -1.89 -17.71
C GLU A 362 -5.46 -1.90 -16.30
N ALA A 363 -4.71 -2.32 -15.29
CA ALA A 363 -5.18 -2.31 -13.90
C ALA A 363 -5.48 -0.89 -13.40
N PHE A 364 -4.59 0.07 -13.70
CA PHE A 364 -4.78 1.46 -13.27
C PHE A 364 -5.92 2.15 -14.03
N GLN A 365 -6.02 1.97 -15.35
CA GLN A 365 -7.15 2.45 -16.15
C GLN A 365 -8.47 1.80 -15.72
N GLY A 366 -8.44 0.54 -15.29
CA GLY A 366 -9.59 -0.17 -14.73
C GLY A 366 -10.29 0.60 -13.60
N LEU A 367 -9.54 1.39 -12.80
CA LEU A 367 -10.10 2.24 -11.74
C LEU A 367 -11.14 3.23 -12.26
N SER A 368 -10.92 3.78 -13.46
CA SER A 368 -11.85 4.74 -14.09
C SER A 368 -13.18 4.11 -14.47
N SER A 369 -13.21 2.78 -14.65
CA SER A 369 -14.38 1.99 -15.06
C SER A 369 -15.20 1.44 -13.89
N LEU A 370 -14.79 1.68 -12.63
CA LEU A 370 -15.42 1.18 -11.41
C LEU A 370 -16.74 1.89 -11.05
N GLN A 371 -17.65 2.08 -12.00
CA GLN A 371 -18.95 2.72 -11.78
C GLN A 371 -19.83 1.97 -10.75
N LYS A 372 -19.54 0.69 -10.49
CA LYS A 372 -20.31 -0.18 -9.60
C LYS A 372 -19.94 -0.03 -8.11
N LEU A 373 -18.74 0.46 -7.79
CA LEU A 373 -18.33 0.64 -6.41
C LEU A 373 -18.51 2.10 -5.98
N PRO A 374 -19.06 2.37 -4.77
CA PRO A 374 -19.26 3.72 -4.27
C PRO A 374 -17.94 4.28 -3.71
N ILE A 375 -16.89 4.33 -4.53
CA ILE A 375 -15.55 4.78 -4.11
C ILE A 375 -15.06 5.87 -5.04
N ARG A 376 -14.38 6.86 -4.48
CA ARG A 376 -13.63 7.88 -5.22
C ARG A 376 -12.15 7.83 -4.89
N PHE A 377 -11.34 8.19 -5.88
CA PHE A 377 -9.89 8.19 -5.78
C PHE A 377 -9.34 9.61 -5.92
N CYS A 378 -8.41 9.98 -5.07
CA CYS A 378 -7.64 11.21 -5.20
C CYS A 378 -6.15 10.87 -5.26
N PHE A 379 -5.51 11.17 -6.38
CA PHE A 379 -4.09 10.92 -6.60
C PHE A 379 -3.28 12.20 -6.42
N LEU A 380 -2.24 12.12 -5.60
CA LEU A 380 -1.26 13.19 -5.41
C LEU A 380 0.05 12.74 -6.06
N ILE A 381 0.41 13.31 -7.21
CA ILE A 381 1.57 12.88 -7.98
C ILE A 381 2.60 14.02 -8.01
N ASP A 382 3.67 13.87 -7.25
CA ASP A 382 4.73 14.88 -7.16
C ASP A 382 5.85 14.63 -8.17
N GLY A 383 6.26 15.70 -8.85
CA GLY A 383 7.46 15.71 -9.67
C GLY A 383 7.32 15.04 -11.03
N LEU A 384 6.29 15.38 -11.83
CA LEU A 384 6.16 14.81 -13.18
C LEU A 384 7.39 15.08 -14.07
N ASP A 385 8.12 16.18 -13.85
CA ASP A 385 9.40 16.49 -14.53
C ASP A 385 10.59 15.65 -14.04
N GLU A 386 10.38 14.75 -13.08
CA GLU A 386 11.36 13.76 -12.64
C GLU A 386 11.15 12.39 -13.30
N TYR A 387 10.12 12.24 -14.14
CA TYR A 387 9.85 11.02 -14.88
C TYR A 387 10.92 10.78 -15.96
N ASP A 388 11.47 9.57 -16.01
CA ASP A 388 12.47 9.15 -16.99
C ASP A 388 11.77 8.41 -18.14
N GLY A 389 11.07 9.17 -18.97
CA GLY A 389 10.32 8.70 -20.14
C GLY A 389 9.69 9.84 -20.92
N ASP A 390 8.66 9.55 -21.70
CA ASP A 390 7.96 10.56 -22.49
C ASP A 390 6.96 11.35 -21.63
N HIS A 391 7.26 12.62 -21.37
CA HIS A 391 6.43 13.50 -20.56
C HIS A 391 5.07 13.80 -21.20
N HIS A 392 5.01 13.83 -22.54
CA HIS A 392 3.77 14.06 -23.27
C HIS A 392 2.84 12.86 -23.12
N GLU A 393 3.35 11.64 -23.34
CA GLU A 393 2.57 10.40 -23.14
C GLU A 393 2.06 10.27 -21.69
N LEU A 394 2.90 10.61 -20.71
CA LEU A 394 2.49 10.60 -19.29
C LEU A 394 1.38 11.62 -19.03
N ALA A 395 1.52 12.85 -19.54
CA ALA A 395 0.52 13.90 -19.36
C ALA A 395 -0.82 13.50 -20.02
N GLU A 396 -0.80 13.01 -21.26
CA GLU A 396 -2.01 12.54 -21.96
C GLU A 396 -2.72 11.43 -21.20
N LEU A 397 -1.97 10.45 -20.68
CA LEU A 397 -2.53 9.38 -19.86
C LEU A 397 -3.24 9.94 -18.63
N LEU A 398 -2.57 10.82 -17.87
CA LEU A 398 -3.16 11.40 -16.65
C LEU A 398 -4.42 12.21 -16.98
N VAL A 399 -4.42 12.96 -18.08
CA VAL A 399 -5.61 13.69 -18.56
C VAL A 399 -6.75 12.73 -18.88
N GLY A 400 -6.47 11.66 -19.64
CA GLY A 400 -7.47 10.65 -19.99
C GLY A 400 -8.13 10.02 -18.77
N ILE A 401 -7.35 9.74 -17.72
CA ILE A 401 -7.86 9.15 -16.47
C ILE A 401 -8.64 10.17 -15.63
N SER A 402 -8.20 11.44 -15.63
CA SER A 402 -8.87 12.52 -14.90
C SER A 402 -10.28 12.82 -15.44
N CYS A 403 -10.62 12.37 -16.65
CA CYS A 403 -11.97 12.52 -17.21
C CYS A 403 -13.04 11.73 -16.43
N SER A 404 -12.65 10.76 -15.61
CA SER A 404 -13.59 10.02 -14.76
C SER A 404 -14.03 10.86 -13.57
N SER A 405 -15.35 10.98 -13.35
CA SER A 405 -15.90 11.73 -12.21
C SER A 405 -15.53 11.18 -10.83
N ASN A 406 -15.03 9.94 -10.79
CA ASN A 406 -14.61 9.26 -9.56
C ASN A 406 -13.12 9.49 -9.24
N ILE A 407 -12.37 10.14 -10.13
CA ILE A 407 -10.93 10.33 -9.98
C ILE A 407 -10.60 11.81 -9.92
N LYS A 408 -9.76 12.19 -8.95
CA LYS A 408 -9.07 13.47 -8.87
C LYS A 408 -7.58 13.25 -8.97
N ILE A 409 -6.90 14.15 -9.66
CA ILE A 409 -5.44 14.15 -9.73
C ILE A 409 -4.93 15.54 -9.40
N CYS A 410 -4.11 15.65 -8.37
CA CYS A 410 -3.26 16.81 -8.13
C CYS A 410 -1.85 16.41 -8.55
N ALA A 411 -1.29 17.12 -9.52
CA ALA A 411 0.04 16.84 -10.03
C ALA A 411 0.97 18.03 -9.83
N SER A 412 2.22 17.79 -9.50
CA SER A 412 3.25 18.82 -9.39
C SER A 412 4.32 18.66 -10.47
N SER A 413 4.82 19.78 -11.02
CA SER A 413 5.97 19.75 -11.92
C SER A 413 6.68 21.10 -12.04
N ARG A 414 7.83 21.12 -12.70
CA ARG A 414 8.38 22.35 -13.32
C ARG A 414 7.50 22.80 -14.50
N PRO A 415 7.54 24.10 -14.88
CA PRO A 415 6.79 24.62 -16.03
C PRO A 415 7.50 24.26 -17.34
N TRP A 416 7.67 22.96 -17.61
CA TRP A 416 8.15 22.48 -18.91
C TRP A 416 7.03 22.54 -19.95
N ASN A 417 7.39 22.67 -21.22
CA ASN A 417 6.44 22.89 -22.32
C ASN A 417 5.35 21.82 -22.35
N ASP A 418 5.70 20.54 -22.19
CA ASP A 418 4.73 19.43 -22.19
C ASP A 418 3.62 19.62 -21.14
N PHE A 419 3.97 20.09 -19.94
CA PHE A 419 3.01 20.32 -18.85
C PHE A 419 2.28 21.66 -18.98
N ILE A 420 2.91 22.68 -19.55
CA ILE A 420 2.24 23.94 -19.90
C ILE A 420 1.17 23.67 -20.96
N ASP A 421 1.50 22.89 -21.98
CA ASP A 421 0.57 22.57 -23.06
C ASP A 421 -0.58 21.70 -22.55
N ALA A 422 -0.29 20.71 -21.70
CA ALA A 422 -1.31 19.81 -21.14
C ALA A 422 -2.21 20.46 -20.08
N PHE A 423 -1.66 21.26 -19.15
CA PHE A 423 -2.38 21.74 -17.96
C PHE A 423 -2.49 23.26 -17.88
N GLY A 424 -1.67 24.00 -18.62
CA GLY A 424 -1.51 25.44 -18.49
C GLY A 424 -2.71 26.27 -18.92
N GLN A 425 -3.67 25.72 -19.68
CA GLN A 425 -4.92 26.41 -20.01
C GLN A 425 -6.00 26.25 -18.93
N SER A 426 -5.89 25.24 -18.06
CA SER A 426 -6.87 25.02 -16.99
C SER A 426 -6.83 26.16 -15.98
N GLN A 427 -7.97 26.44 -15.37
CA GLN A 427 -8.01 27.33 -14.20
C GLN A 427 -7.43 26.65 -12.96
N TRP A 428 -7.46 25.32 -12.88
CA TRP A 428 -7.05 24.53 -11.71
C TRP A 428 -5.53 24.42 -11.63
N LYS A 429 -4.88 25.55 -11.32
CA LYS A 429 -3.43 25.62 -11.23
C LYS A 429 -2.99 26.64 -10.21
N LEU A 430 -1.79 26.45 -9.67
CA LEU A 430 -1.09 27.48 -8.90
C LEU A 430 0.40 27.48 -9.26
N PHE A 431 1.03 28.65 -9.13
CA PHE A 431 2.47 28.82 -9.24
C PHE A 431 3.04 29.06 -7.85
N ILE A 432 3.56 28.00 -7.20
CA ILE A 432 3.88 28.06 -5.77
C ILE A 432 4.91 29.15 -5.45
N HIS A 433 5.91 29.35 -6.30
CA HIS A 433 6.97 30.34 -6.13
C HIS A 433 6.47 31.81 -6.11
N GLU A 434 5.25 32.08 -6.55
CA GLU A 434 4.62 33.40 -6.44
C GLU A 434 3.90 33.60 -5.10
N LEU A 435 3.73 32.52 -4.33
CA LEU A 435 2.89 32.45 -3.13
C LEU A 435 3.70 32.19 -1.85
N THR A 436 5.01 31.93 -1.96
CA THR A 436 5.87 31.61 -0.81
C THR A 436 6.43 32.82 -0.09
N LYS A 437 6.14 34.06 -0.52
CA LYS A 437 6.82 35.27 -0.01
C LYS A 437 6.71 35.43 1.51
N ASP A 438 5.51 35.32 2.04
CA ASP A 438 5.23 35.48 3.47
C ASP A 438 5.77 34.28 4.28
N ASP A 439 5.63 33.06 3.74
CA ASP A 439 6.20 31.85 4.35
C ASP A 439 7.73 31.91 4.43
N ILE A 440 8.40 32.44 3.40
CA ILE A 440 9.86 32.65 3.38
C ILE A 440 10.26 33.68 4.43
N ARG A 441 9.48 34.77 4.58
CA ARG A 441 9.73 35.79 5.60
C ARG A 441 9.64 35.18 7.00
N LEU A 442 8.55 34.45 7.28
CA LEU A 442 8.36 33.74 8.54
C LEU A 442 9.49 32.73 8.80
N TYR A 443 9.83 31.90 7.81
CA TYR A 443 10.92 30.93 7.91
C TYR A 443 12.25 31.60 8.22
N THR A 444 12.54 32.74 7.58
CA THR A 444 13.77 33.51 7.79
C THR A 444 13.82 34.09 9.19
N GLU A 445 12.74 34.70 9.66
CA GLU A 445 12.60 35.23 11.02
C GLU A 445 12.84 34.12 12.06
N ASP A 446 12.11 33.01 11.97
CA ASP A 446 12.17 31.93 12.95
C ASP A 446 13.57 31.29 13.03
N ASN A 447 14.27 31.13 11.91
CA ASN A 447 15.62 30.54 11.90
C ASN A 447 16.68 31.51 12.44
N LEU A 448 16.60 32.80 12.09
CA LEU A 448 17.57 33.79 12.55
C LEU A 448 17.36 34.13 14.04
N GLU A 449 16.11 34.21 14.49
CA GLU A 449 15.76 34.55 15.87
C GLU A 449 16.10 33.45 16.88
N GLN A 450 16.26 32.19 16.44
CA GLN A 450 16.85 31.15 17.27
C GLN A 450 18.31 31.44 17.65
N ASN A 451 19.01 32.29 16.88
CA ASN A 451 20.38 32.69 17.20
C ASN A 451 20.40 33.86 18.19
N ARG A 452 20.93 33.62 19.39
CA ARG A 452 21.05 34.63 20.46
C ARG A 452 21.76 35.92 20.00
N ARG A 453 22.76 35.84 19.12
CA ARG A 453 23.47 37.03 18.65
C ARG A 453 22.62 37.83 17.66
N PHE A 454 21.89 37.17 16.79
CA PHE A 454 20.95 37.88 15.91
C PHE A 454 19.89 38.63 16.71
N LEU A 455 19.32 38.04 17.77
CA LEU A 455 18.38 38.75 18.65
C LEU A 455 18.99 40.00 19.30
N GLN A 456 20.25 39.94 19.73
CA GLN A 456 20.95 41.10 20.27
C GLN A 456 21.13 42.21 19.22
N LEU A 457 21.48 41.83 17.99
CA LEU A 457 21.63 42.77 16.88
C LEU A 457 20.27 43.37 16.47
N LYS A 458 19.22 42.56 16.36
CA LYS A 458 17.85 43.01 16.09
C LYS A 458 17.35 43.98 17.16
N GLY A 459 17.69 43.77 18.43
CA GLY A 459 17.36 44.70 19.52
C GLY A 459 18.10 46.04 19.44
N ARG A 460 19.31 46.07 18.87
CA ARG A 460 20.10 47.31 18.67
C ARG A 460 19.72 48.06 17.40
N GLU A 461 19.48 47.32 16.31
CA GLU A 461 19.26 47.84 14.97
C GLU A 461 18.02 47.18 14.32
N PRO A 462 16.81 47.39 14.88
CA PRO A 462 15.61 46.67 14.45
C PRO A 462 15.24 46.93 12.98
N VAL A 463 15.41 48.16 12.50
CA VAL A 463 15.10 48.54 11.11
C VAL A 463 16.05 47.85 10.13
N ALA A 464 17.34 47.75 10.47
CA ALA A 464 18.32 47.11 9.60
C ALA A 464 18.13 45.59 9.55
N ALA A 465 17.81 44.97 10.69
CA ALA A 465 17.47 43.55 10.76
C ALA A 465 16.21 43.23 9.96
N GLU A 466 15.16 44.06 10.06
CA GLU A 466 13.94 43.89 9.27
C GLU A 466 14.21 44.06 7.77
N SER A 467 15.02 45.06 7.39
CA SER A 467 15.44 45.26 6.00
C SER A 467 16.21 44.05 5.45
N LEU A 468 17.05 43.40 6.26
CA LEU A 468 17.75 42.18 5.86
C LEU A 468 16.76 41.04 5.56
N ILE A 469 15.79 40.81 6.45
CA ILE A 469 14.75 39.78 6.29
C ILE A 469 13.91 40.05 5.03
N GLN A 470 13.46 41.29 4.83
CA GLN A 470 12.70 41.70 3.66
C GLN A 470 13.48 41.46 2.36
N LYS A 471 14.76 41.85 2.34
CA LYS A 471 15.64 41.66 1.18
C LYS A 471 15.84 40.19 0.85
N MET A 472 15.94 39.31 1.86
CA MET A 472 16.00 37.87 1.66
C MET A 472 14.73 37.33 1.01
N SER A 473 13.56 37.73 1.52
CA SER A 473 12.27 37.33 0.96
C SER A 473 12.14 37.74 -0.51
N GLU A 474 12.50 38.98 -0.86
CA GLU A 474 12.44 39.49 -2.23
C GLU A 474 13.44 38.80 -3.17
N ARG A 475 14.69 38.64 -2.73
CA ARG A 475 15.76 38.07 -3.56
C ARG A 475 15.65 36.57 -3.77
N SER A 476 14.89 35.88 -2.92
CA SER A 476 14.63 34.44 -3.08
C SER A 476 13.84 34.10 -4.34
N GLN A 477 13.06 35.05 -4.87
CA GLN A 477 12.11 34.81 -5.97
C GLN A 477 11.24 33.55 -5.78
N GLY A 478 10.92 33.25 -4.51
CA GLY A 478 10.11 32.09 -4.13
C GLY A 478 10.85 30.76 -4.06
N VAL A 479 12.18 30.75 -4.07
CA VAL A 479 13.01 29.55 -4.01
C VAL A 479 13.48 29.28 -2.58
N PHE A 480 12.81 28.36 -1.88
CA PHE A 480 13.16 27.97 -0.51
C PHE A 480 14.56 27.38 -0.37
N LEU A 481 15.04 26.62 -1.36
CA LEU A 481 16.41 26.08 -1.33
C LEU A 481 17.47 27.19 -1.26
N TRP A 482 17.24 28.30 -1.96
CA TRP A 482 18.12 29.46 -1.91
C TRP A 482 18.11 30.08 -0.51
N VAL A 483 16.92 30.29 0.06
CA VAL A 483 16.76 30.84 1.42
C VAL A 483 17.48 29.98 2.45
N TYR A 484 17.36 28.66 2.33
CA TYR A 484 18.04 27.69 3.18
C TYR A 484 19.57 27.86 3.15
N LEU A 485 20.15 27.97 1.95
CA LEU A 485 21.60 28.17 1.77
C LEU A 485 22.06 29.53 2.31
N VAL A 486 21.28 30.58 2.07
CA VAL A 486 21.57 31.93 2.56
C VAL A 486 21.53 31.98 4.08
N ILE A 487 20.51 31.40 4.73
CA ILE A 487 20.43 31.35 6.20
C ILE A 487 21.68 30.68 6.78
N ARG A 488 22.12 29.55 6.21
CA ARG A 488 23.38 28.89 6.64
C ARG A 488 24.61 29.79 6.45
N SER A 489 24.66 30.58 5.39
CA SER A 489 25.72 31.57 5.17
C SER A 489 25.70 32.69 6.24
N LEU A 490 24.52 33.21 6.55
CA LEU A 490 24.34 34.27 7.55
C LEU A 490 24.61 33.76 8.98
N LEU A 491 24.19 32.54 9.33
CA LEU A 491 24.49 31.91 10.61
C LEU A 491 26.00 31.71 10.81
N ARG A 492 26.74 31.36 9.75
CA ARG A 492 28.21 31.36 9.77
C ARG A 492 28.79 32.75 10.00
N GLY A 493 28.24 33.78 9.37
CA GLY A 493 28.61 35.18 9.64
C GLY A 493 28.40 35.57 11.11
N LEU A 494 27.24 35.21 11.67
CA LEU A 494 26.94 35.44 13.09
C LEU A 494 27.92 34.74 14.03
N ALA A 495 28.34 33.50 13.70
CA ALA A 495 29.37 32.79 14.44
C ALA A 495 30.73 33.52 14.39
N ASN A 496 31.04 34.17 13.27
CA ASN A 496 32.22 35.02 13.09
C ASN A 496 32.08 36.43 13.69
N ARG A 497 31.02 36.68 14.47
CA ARG A 497 30.71 37.95 15.12
C ARG A 497 30.37 39.10 14.16
N ASP A 498 29.95 38.80 12.93
CA ASP A 498 29.50 39.81 11.96
C ASP A 498 28.36 40.67 12.52
N GLU A 499 28.35 41.97 12.17
CA GLU A 499 27.27 42.92 12.48
C GLU A 499 26.22 42.90 11.34
N ILE A 500 25.04 43.53 11.52
CA ILE A 500 23.95 43.48 10.52
C ILE A 500 24.41 43.96 9.13
N ARG A 501 25.22 45.02 9.06
CA ARG A 501 25.79 45.53 7.81
C ARG A 501 26.65 44.50 7.06
N ASP A 502 27.36 43.64 7.79
CA ASP A 502 28.23 42.62 7.22
C ASP A 502 27.38 41.44 6.72
N LEU A 503 26.31 41.10 7.43
CA LEU A 503 25.29 40.14 6.96
C LEU A 503 24.58 40.62 5.70
N GLN A 504 24.25 41.91 5.61
CA GLN A 504 23.69 42.52 4.39
C GLN A 504 24.68 42.45 3.23
N ARG A 505 25.97 42.75 3.47
CA ARG A 505 27.01 42.61 2.44
C ARG A 505 27.15 41.15 1.97
N ARG A 506 27.16 40.19 2.89
CA ARG A 506 27.17 38.77 2.55
C ARG A 506 25.98 38.39 1.67
N LEU A 507 24.78 38.85 2.03
CA LEU A 507 23.59 38.62 1.21
C LEU A 507 23.80 39.17 -0.20
N ASP A 508 24.31 40.39 -0.33
CA ASP A 508 24.51 41.08 -1.61
C ASP A 508 25.54 40.41 -2.53
N GLU A 509 26.54 39.74 -1.96
CA GLU A 509 27.53 38.98 -2.71
C GLU A 509 27.03 37.60 -3.18
N LEU A 510 25.94 37.09 -2.62
CA LEU A 510 25.37 35.79 -3.04
C LEU A 510 24.49 35.98 -4.28
N PRO A 511 24.67 35.18 -5.36
CA PRO A 511 23.78 35.19 -6.52
C PRO A 511 22.34 34.87 -6.14
N SER A 512 21.37 35.41 -6.87
CA SER A 512 19.95 35.06 -6.68
C SER A 512 19.53 33.83 -7.48
N ASP A 513 20.28 33.49 -8.53
CA ASP A 513 20.09 32.24 -9.28
C ASP A 513 20.82 31.07 -8.58
N LEU A 514 20.23 29.88 -8.61
CA LEU A 514 20.79 28.71 -7.93
C LEU A 514 22.03 28.15 -8.63
N GLU A 515 22.07 28.14 -9.97
CA GLU A 515 23.23 27.62 -10.73
C GLU A 515 24.43 28.52 -10.48
N GLU A 516 24.26 29.84 -10.59
CA GLU A 516 25.31 30.82 -10.26
C GLU A 516 25.77 30.68 -8.79
N TYR A 517 24.84 30.42 -7.87
CA TYR A 517 25.18 30.17 -6.47
C TYR A 517 26.03 28.90 -6.34
N PHE A 518 25.67 27.80 -7.00
CA PHE A 518 26.44 26.56 -6.98
C PHE A 518 27.82 26.72 -7.62
N GLU A 519 27.95 27.46 -8.72
CA GLU A 519 29.24 27.86 -9.30
C GLU A 519 30.11 28.61 -8.28
N LEU A 520 29.51 29.58 -7.58
CA LEU A 520 30.21 30.31 -6.52
C LEU A 520 30.66 29.38 -5.40
N MET A 521 29.83 28.41 -4.98
CA MET A 521 30.22 27.42 -3.98
C MET A 521 31.37 26.53 -4.46
N MET A 522 31.30 26.05 -5.69
CA MET A 522 32.35 25.24 -6.32
C MET A 522 33.67 26.00 -6.44
N SER A 523 33.61 27.28 -6.83
CA SER A 523 34.80 28.13 -6.95
C SER A 523 35.53 28.34 -5.61
N ARG A 524 34.79 28.32 -4.50
CA ARG A 524 35.28 28.47 -3.13
C ARG A 524 35.87 27.19 -2.53
N ILE A 525 35.80 26.06 -3.25
CA ILE A 525 36.47 24.83 -2.82
C ILE A 525 37.98 25.01 -3.00
N GLU A 526 38.71 24.83 -1.90
CA GLU A 526 40.16 24.95 -1.86
C GLU A 526 40.82 23.94 -2.81
N ASN A 527 41.89 24.37 -3.49
CA ASN A 527 42.55 23.57 -4.53
C ASN A 527 42.95 22.16 -4.07
N VAL A 528 43.36 22.02 -2.80
CA VAL A 528 43.76 20.73 -2.21
C VAL A 528 42.62 19.71 -2.15
N TYR A 529 41.36 20.16 -2.09
CA TYR A 529 40.20 19.29 -1.99
C TYR A 529 39.54 18.96 -3.33
N ARG A 530 39.82 19.73 -4.40
CA ARG A 530 39.10 19.64 -5.68
C ARG A 530 39.09 18.25 -6.31
N THR A 531 40.23 17.57 -6.36
CA THR A 531 40.32 16.21 -6.91
C THR A 531 39.45 15.24 -6.12
N ARG A 532 39.48 15.34 -4.79
CA ARG A 532 38.69 14.48 -3.91
C ARG A 532 37.20 14.78 -4.04
N THR A 533 36.79 16.05 -4.05
CA THR A 533 35.39 16.44 -4.27
C THR A 533 34.88 15.97 -5.63
N ALA A 534 35.68 16.11 -6.69
CA ALA A 534 35.32 15.63 -8.03
C ALA A 534 35.11 14.11 -8.06
N ARG A 535 35.93 13.32 -7.34
CA ARG A 535 35.72 11.88 -7.20
C ARG A 535 34.41 11.58 -6.49
N ILE A 536 34.14 12.23 -5.35
CA ILE A 536 32.90 12.04 -4.59
C ILE A 536 31.66 12.31 -5.46
N PHE A 537 31.65 13.42 -6.20
CA PHE A 537 30.52 13.75 -7.08
C PHE A 537 30.34 12.73 -8.20
N ARG A 538 31.42 12.33 -8.87
CA ARG A 538 31.34 11.29 -9.91
C ARG A 538 30.82 9.98 -9.34
N THR A 539 31.29 9.55 -8.18
CA THR A 539 30.81 8.32 -7.54
C THR A 539 29.32 8.41 -7.22
N LEU A 540 28.83 9.54 -6.71
CA LEU A 540 27.41 9.72 -6.41
C LEU A 540 26.54 9.74 -7.68
N ILE A 541 27.01 10.38 -8.75
CA ILE A 541 26.31 10.42 -10.05
C ILE A 541 26.17 9.01 -10.63
N GLU A 542 27.26 8.24 -10.62
CA GLU A 542 27.26 6.86 -11.12
C GLU A 542 26.45 5.90 -10.23
N ALA A 543 26.46 6.13 -8.90
CA ALA A 543 25.68 5.32 -7.95
C ALA A 543 24.17 5.52 -8.07
N GLN A 544 23.70 6.58 -8.74
CA GLN A 544 22.28 6.93 -8.90
C GLN A 544 21.53 6.95 -7.55
N GLY A 545 22.14 7.55 -6.53
CA GLY A 545 21.55 7.64 -5.19
C GLY A 545 22.51 8.06 -4.09
N SER A 546 22.03 8.04 -2.85
CA SER A 546 22.87 8.27 -1.66
C SER A 546 23.71 7.04 -1.34
N LEU A 547 24.91 7.24 -0.81
CA LEU A 547 25.81 6.19 -0.38
C LEU A 547 25.97 6.19 1.14
N PRO A 548 26.23 5.03 1.77
CA PRO A 548 26.62 4.99 3.18
C PRO A 548 27.82 5.90 3.43
N LEU A 549 27.80 6.70 4.50
CA LEU A 549 28.87 7.64 4.83
C LEU A 549 30.21 6.94 5.04
N ILE A 550 30.18 5.72 5.57
CA ILE A 550 31.36 4.86 5.71
C ILE A 550 32.05 4.56 4.36
N ALA A 551 31.34 4.64 3.23
CA ALA A 551 31.91 4.43 1.91
C ALA A 551 33.04 5.44 1.61
N LEU A 552 32.96 6.68 2.15
CA LEU A 552 34.04 7.66 1.99
C LEU A 552 35.35 7.18 2.60
N HIS A 553 35.29 6.50 3.75
CA HIS A 553 36.48 5.92 4.38
C HIS A 553 37.14 4.90 3.48
N PHE A 554 36.36 4.01 2.86
CA PHE A 554 36.89 2.99 1.94
C PHE A 554 37.40 3.59 0.62
N LEU A 555 36.73 4.62 0.08
CA LEU A 555 37.19 5.33 -1.11
C LEU A 555 38.53 6.06 -0.90
N GLU A 556 38.78 6.58 0.32
CA GLU A 556 40.08 7.14 0.67
C GLU A 556 41.16 6.06 0.80
N MET A 557 40.82 4.90 1.39
CA MET A 557 41.78 3.80 1.46
C MET A 557 42.24 3.33 0.08
N GLU A 558 41.30 3.21 -0.87
CA GLU A 558 41.61 2.89 -2.26
C GLU A 558 42.48 3.95 -2.95
N GLN A 559 42.34 5.22 -2.52
CA GLN A 559 43.18 6.30 -3.03
C GLN A 559 44.64 6.16 -2.58
N ASP A 560 44.86 5.74 -1.34
CA ASP A 560 46.19 5.58 -0.78
C ASP A 560 46.85 4.27 -1.24
N ASP A 561 46.07 3.20 -1.38
CA ASP A 561 46.50 1.88 -1.85
C ASP A 561 45.39 1.22 -2.68
N PRO A 562 45.51 1.15 -4.02
CA PRO A 562 44.51 0.50 -4.88
C PRO A 562 44.29 -0.98 -4.57
N ASP A 563 45.29 -1.66 -4.01
CA ASP A 563 45.24 -3.09 -3.69
C ASP A 563 44.95 -3.34 -2.19
N TYR A 564 44.51 -2.31 -1.45
CA TYR A 564 44.30 -2.42 0.00
C TYR A 564 43.36 -3.57 0.35
N VAL A 565 42.37 -3.85 -0.50
CA VAL A 565 41.39 -4.93 -0.29
C VAL A 565 42.07 -6.30 -0.28
N ILE A 566 43.14 -6.48 -1.06
CA ILE A 566 43.88 -7.75 -1.17
C ILE A 566 44.76 -7.97 0.06
N GLY A 567 45.43 -6.90 0.53
CA GLY A 567 46.42 -6.98 1.61
C GLY A 567 45.86 -6.77 3.02
N LYS A 568 44.67 -6.19 3.17
CA LYS A 568 44.13 -5.79 4.47
C LYS A 568 43.59 -6.99 5.24
N LYS A 569 44.03 -7.12 6.50
CA LYS A 569 43.51 -8.13 7.42
C LYS A 569 42.07 -7.82 7.79
N ILE A 570 41.20 -8.81 7.68
CA ILE A 570 39.81 -8.73 8.15
C ILE A 570 39.83 -8.70 9.68
N VAL A 571 39.35 -7.60 10.26
CA VAL A 571 39.25 -7.39 11.71
C VAL A 571 37.88 -6.82 12.06
N PRO A 572 37.33 -7.13 13.24
CA PRO A 572 36.10 -6.50 13.71
C PRO A 572 36.30 -5.00 13.89
N LEU A 573 35.32 -4.21 13.44
CA LEU A 573 35.25 -2.77 13.70
C LEU A 573 34.39 -2.55 14.95
N SER A 574 34.94 -1.92 16.00
CA SER A 574 34.14 -1.59 17.18
C SER A 574 33.19 -0.41 16.91
N GLU A 575 32.12 -0.29 17.69
CA GLU A 575 31.18 0.84 17.59
C GLU A 575 31.87 2.19 17.82
N ASP A 576 32.80 2.27 18.79
CA ASP A 576 33.57 3.49 19.06
C ASP A 576 34.41 3.91 17.85
N GLN A 577 35.09 2.94 17.20
CA GLN A 577 35.88 3.21 16.00
C GLN A 577 35.01 3.64 14.82
N LEU A 578 33.85 3.01 14.66
CA LEU A 578 32.89 3.39 13.63
C LEU A 578 32.41 4.84 13.85
N ASN A 579 32.03 5.20 15.07
CA ASN A 579 31.56 6.54 15.39
C ASN A 579 32.65 7.60 15.14
N GLU A 580 33.90 7.34 15.53
CA GLU A 580 35.04 8.22 15.26
C GLU A 580 35.23 8.43 13.75
N ILE A 581 35.20 7.35 12.95
CA ILE A 581 35.30 7.44 11.49
C ILE A 581 34.14 8.26 10.90
N LEU A 582 32.90 8.00 11.31
CA LEU A 582 31.72 8.71 10.80
C LEU A 582 31.72 10.19 11.19
N GLU A 583 32.16 10.54 12.40
CA GLU A 583 32.39 11.93 12.79
C GLU A 583 33.41 12.61 11.88
N ASP A 584 34.59 12.01 11.69
CA ASP A 584 35.61 12.55 10.81
C ASP A 584 35.12 12.74 9.37
N LYS A 585 34.38 11.76 8.82
CA LYS A 585 33.84 11.85 7.46
C LYS A 585 32.77 12.93 7.33
N ARG A 586 31.94 13.17 8.35
CA ARG A 586 31.00 14.32 8.36
C ARG A 586 31.73 15.65 8.26
N TRP A 587 32.77 15.83 9.07
CA TRP A 587 33.57 17.06 9.07
C TRP A 587 34.28 17.27 7.73
N GLN A 588 34.91 16.22 7.20
CA GLN A 588 35.59 16.25 5.91
C GLN A 588 34.62 16.56 4.77
N LEU A 589 33.45 15.92 4.73
CA LEU A 589 32.45 16.14 3.69
C LEU A 589 31.98 17.60 3.66
N ASN A 590 31.67 18.17 4.83
CA ASN A 590 31.26 19.57 4.95
C ASN A 590 32.39 20.53 4.52
N ALA A 591 33.64 20.26 4.92
CA ALA A 591 34.77 21.09 4.53
C ALA A 591 35.03 21.07 3.00
N GLN A 592 34.95 19.89 2.39
CA GLN A 592 35.35 19.61 1.00
C GLN A 592 34.24 19.88 -0.03
N CYS A 593 32.99 19.59 0.34
CA CYS A 593 31.84 19.67 -0.57
C CYS A 593 30.86 20.80 -0.19
N LYS A 594 31.12 21.51 0.92
CA LYS A 594 30.27 22.59 1.43
C LYS A 594 28.81 22.13 1.57
N ASP A 595 27.86 23.03 1.32
CA ASP A 595 26.43 22.73 1.39
C ASP A 595 25.87 22.07 0.10
N LEU A 596 26.72 21.50 -0.78
CA LEU A 596 26.27 20.79 -1.99
C LEU A 596 25.82 19.36 -1.69
N LEU A 597 26.37 18.76 -0.63
CA LEU A 597 26.00 17.42 -0.15
C LEU A 597 25.37 17.52 1.24
N GLU A 598 24.45 16.61 1.55
CA GLU A 598 23.90 16.44 2.89
C GLU A 598 24.08 15.00 3.39
N VAL A 599 24.13 14.86 4.72
CA VAL A 599 24.13 13.56 5.41
C VAL A 599 22.75 13.37 6.02
N VAL A 600 22.15 12.21 5.74
CA VAL A 600 20.82 11.80 6.18
C VAL A 600 20.95 10.54 7.02
N GLN A 601 20.15 10.45 8.08
CA GLN A 601 20.06 9.27 8.93
C GLN A 601 19.13 8.23 8.29
N ALA A 602 19.55 6.97 8.29
CA ALA A 602 18.82 5.80 7.84
C ALA A 602 18.61 4.85 9.03
N PRO A 603 17.69 5.18 9.97
CA PRO A 603 17.57 4.48 11.25
C PRO A 603 17.10 3.02 11.14
N GLU A 604 16.62 2.61 9.97
CA GLU A 604 16.21 1.22 9.69
C GLU A 604 17.38 0.32 9.25
N GLU A 605 18.54 0.91 8.91
CA GLU A 605 19.73 0.17 8.48
C GLU A 605 20.64 -0.19 9.68
N GLU A 606 21.56 -1.14 9.48
CA GLU A 606 22.60 -1.45 10.48
C GLU A 606 23.46 -0.21 10.79
N PRO A 607 24.03 -0.06 11.99
CA PRO A 607 24.76 1.16 12.39
C PRO A 607 25.85 1.61 11.40
N ILE A 608 26.52 0.68 10.74
CA ILE A 608 27.56 0.98 9.73
C ILE A 608 26.99 1.62 8.45
N LEU A 609 25.71 1.38 8.14
CA LEU A 609 24.98 1.93 7.01
C LEU A 609 23.94 2.99 7.44
N GLY A 610 23.77 3.19 8.75
CA GLY A 610 22.76 4.07 9.35
C GLY A 610 22.95 5.56 9.05
N GLU A 611 24.08 5.96 8.48
CA GLU A 611 24.28 7.30 7.94
C GLU A 611 24.61 7.23 6.45
N ARG A 612 23.89 8.01 5.66
CA ARG A 612 24.06 8.09 4.21
C ARG A 612 24.33 9.52 3.79
N PHE A 613 25.10 9.71 2.73
CA PHE A 613 25.34 11.03 2.14
C PHE A 613 24.93 11.05 0.67
N GLY A 614 24.49 12.21 0.20
CA GLY A 614 24.08 12.43 -1.17
C GLY A 614 23.98 13.92 -1.48
N PHE A 615 23.60 14.27 -2.71
CA PHE A 615 23.38 15.66 -3.08
C PHE A 615 22.24 16.28 -2.28
N LEU A 616 22.43 17.53 -1.83
CA LEU A 616 21.46 18.27 -1.02
C LEU A 616 20.08 18.37 -1.70
N HIS A 617 20.09 18.52 -3.02
CA HIS A 617 18.88 18.69 -3.82
C HIS A 617 19.15 18.25 -5.26
N ARG A 618 18.11 17.80 -5.98
CA ARG A 618 18.22 17.42 -7.40
C ARG A 618 18.84 18.51 -8.26
N THR A 619 18.54 19.77 -8.00
CA THR A 619 19.12 20.91 -8.75
C THR A 619 20.65 20.97 -8.66
N VAL A 620 21.25 20.40 -7.62
CA VAL A 620 22.72 20.28 -7.51
C VAL A 620 23.26 19.15 -8.38
N ILE A 621 22.43 18.15 -8.72
CA ILE A 621 22.77 17.03 -9.61
C ILE A 621 22.61 17.45 -11.07
N ASP A 622 21.53 18.20 -11.36
CA ASP A 622 21.24 18.73 -12.69
C ASP A 622 22.33 19.73 -13.14
N PHE A 623 22.91 20.48 -12.20
CA PHE A 623 24.04 21.39 -12.38
C PHE A 623 25.38 20.64 -12.41
#